data_AF-A0A1A1X5A0-F1
#
_entry.id   AF-A0A1A1X5A0-F1
#
_cell.length_a   1.000
_cell.length_b   1.000
_cell.length_c   1.000
_cell.angle_alpha   90.00
_cell.angle_beta   90.00
_cell.angle_gamma   90.00
#
_symmetry.space_group_name_H-M   'P 1'
#
loop_
_entity.id
_entity.type
_entity.pdbx_description
1 polymer ?
#
loop_
_entity_poly.entity_id
_entity_poly.type
_entity_poly.pdbx_seq_one_letter_code
_entity_poly.pdbx_strand_id
1 'polypeptide(L)'
;MKRWAAALVVVLTVALAIIWLTNRKAEQPVPESVPTHLGPDGVPDFAAYPAVDPAQYTLREGEGFPVQGFRTPDGFVCMTTQHRAMYALDCRGPFVGAPDDANLAHLFSYGTTNGAIPMSFSRTEKPLSPVDGLTEDEAPTLPAGRRFEAGNATCVHTDDILLACRMADPRKGNGFVATSTKTTSFGRT
;
A
#
# COMPACT_ATOMS: atom_id res chain seq x y z
N MET A 1 -8.48 50.89 41.40
CA MET A 1 -9.05 49.62 40.86
C MET A 1 -9.24 49.65 39.33
N LYS A 2 -9.92 50.64 38.72
CA LYS A 2 -10.16 50.70 37.26
C LYS A 2 -8.91 50.68 36.37
N ARG A 3 -7.82 51.33 36.77
CA ARG A 3 -6.55 51.40 35.99
C ARG A 3 -5.77 50.08 35.98
N TRP A 4 -5.94 49.26 37.00
CA TRP A 4 -5.24 47.98 37.15
C TRP A 4 -5.89 46.90 36.29
N ALA A 5 -7.23 46.90 36.22
CA ALA A 5 -7.99 46.01 35.33
C ALA A 5 -7.67 46.26 33.85
N ALA A 6 -7.54 47.53 33.44
CA ALA A 6 -7.20 47.87 32.06
C ALA A 6 -5.79 47.39 31.65
N ALA A 7 -4.81 47.53 32.55
CA ALA A 7 -3.45 47.04 32.31
C ALA A 7 -3.40 45.51 32.18
N LEU A 8 -4.17 44.80 33.02
CA LEU A 8 -4.26 43.34 32.98
C LEU A 8 -4.87 42.82 31.67
N VAL A 9 -5.90 43.50 31.15
CA VAL A 9 -6.53 43.13 29.88
C VAL A 9 -5.57 43.31 28.70
N VAL A 10 -4.78 44.39 28.69
CA VAL A 10 -3.79 44.63 27.62
C VAL A 10 -2.67 43.60 27.66
N VAL A 11 -2.20 43.23 28.86
CA VAL A 11 -1.16 42.19 28.99
C VAL A 11 -1.68 40.83 28.53
N LEU A 12 -2.92 40.48 28.87
CA LEU A 12 -3.53 39.22 28.43
C LEU A 12 -3.73 39.17 26.91
N THR A 13 -4.19 40.26 26.28
CA THR A 13 -4.38 40.28 24.82
C THR A 13 -3.06 40.21 24.07
N VAL A 14 -2.00 40.87 24.57
CA VAL A 14 -0.66 40.75 23.99
C VAL A 14 -0.12 39.33 24.16
N ALA A 15 -0.27 38.71 25.33
CA ALA A 15 0.16 37.34 25.57
C ALA A 15 -0.58 36.34 24.66
N LEU A 16 -1.90 36.47 24.51
CA LEU A 16 -2.70 35.64 23.63
C LEU A 16 -2.34 35.84 22.15
N ALA A 17 -2.08 37.08 21.73
CA ALA A 17 -1.63 37.38 20.38
C ALA A 17 -0.26 36.74 20.09
N ILE A 18 0.70 36.83 21.02
CA ILE A 18 2.01 36.19 20.90
C ILE A 18 1.87 34.68 20.81
N ILE A 19 1.09 34.04 21.69
CA ILE A 19 0.85 32.59 21.68
C ILE A 19 0.26 32.16 20.33
N TRP A 20 -0.72 32.92 19.82
CA TRP A 20 -1.37 32.63 18.54
C TRP A 20 -0.42 32.84 17.34
N LEU A 21 0.43 33.86 17.38
CA LEU A 21 1.49 34.11 16.38
C LEU A 21 2.57 33.03 16.40
N THR A 22 2.98 32.54 17.58
CA THR A 22 3.96 31.45 17.70
C THR A 22 3.39 30.11 17.27
N ASN A 23 2.10 29.84 17.52
CA ASN A 23 1.47 28.58 17.11
C ASN A 23 1.22 28.50 15.59
N ARG A 24 1.10 29.65 14.90
CA ARG A 24 1.01 29.70 13.44
C ARG A 24 2.31 29.35 12.71
N LYS A 25 3.45 29.36 13.42
CA LYS A 25 4.78 29.13 12.83
C LYS A 25 5.21 27.67 12.84
N ALA A 26 4.40 26.78 13.39
CA ALA A 26 4.49 25.36 13.10
C ALA A 26 3.73 25.10 11.78
N GLU A 27 4.27 25.61 10.67
CA GLU A 27 3.96 25.04 9.36
C GLU A 27 4.32 23.56 9.46
N GLN A 28 3.29 22.71 9.51
CA GLN A 28 3.50 21.28 9.31
C GLN A 28 4.32 21.15 8.02
N PRO A 29 5.43 20.40 8.02
CA PRO A 29 6.14 20.14 6.79
C PRO A 29 5.11 19.58 5.81
N VAL A 30 4.92 20.27 4.67
CA VAL A 30 4.14 19.74 3.56
C VAL A 30 4.72 18.36 3.30
N PRO A 31 3.93 17.28 3.40
CA PRO A 31 4.43 15.94 3.12
C PRO A 31 5.10 16.00 1.74
N GLU A 32 6.40 15.70 1.71
CA GLU A 32 7.13 15.67 0.44
C GLU A 32 6.47 14.60 -0.42
N SER A 33 5.91 15.01 -1.55
CA SER A 33 5.17 14.10 -2.44
C SER A 33 6.07 12.95 -2.83
N VAL A 34 5.59 11.72 -2.68
CA VAL A 34 6.36 10.53 -3.04
C VAL A 34 6.40 10.42 -4.56
N PRO A 35 7.58 10.55 -5.20
CA PRO A 35 7.65 10.53 -6.65
C PRO A 35 7.28 9.15 -7.21
N THR A 36 6.46 9.17 -8.25
CA THR A 36 6.17 7.98 -9.03
C THR A 36 7.27 7.75 -10.07
N HIS A 37 8.00 6.64 -9.95
CA HIS A 37 8.97 6.18 -10.94
C HIS A 37 8.31 5.23 -11.93
N LEU A 38 8.00 5.71 -13.13
CA LEU A 38 7.40 4.92 -14.21
C LEU A 38 8.43 4.45 -15.23
N GLY A 39 8.28 3.22 -15.70
CA GLY A 39 8.96 2.70 -16.87
C GLY A 39 8.32 3.16 -18.19
N PRO A 40 8.93 2.82 -19.35
CA PRO A 40 8.47 3.26 -20.67
C PRO A 40 7.05 2.80 -21.05
N ASP A 41 6.55 1.75 -20.42
CA ASP A 41 5.22 1.19 -20.63
C ASP A 41 4.18 1.67 -19.61
N GLY A 42 4.54 2.63 -18.75
CA GLY A 42 3.67 3.16 -17.71
C GLY A 42 3.50 2.24 -16.49
N VAL A 43 4.26 1.14 -16.43
CA VAL A 43 4.35 0.29 -15.24
C VAL A 43 5.41 0.88 -14.29
N PRO A 44 5.21 0.87 -12.96
CA PRO A 44 6.22 1.33 -12.02
C PRO A 44 7.55 0.59 -12.19
N ASP A 45 8.65 1.34 -12.16
CA ASP A 45 9.96 0.76 -11.94
C ASP A 45 10.07 0.35 -10.47
N PHE A 46 9.62 -0.86 -10.16
CA PHE A 46 9.63 -1.38 -8.79
C PHE A 46 11.03 -1.34 -8.16
N ALA A 47 12.11 -1.44 -8.94
CA ALA A 47 13.47 -1.44 -8.42
C ALA A 47 13.94 -0.05 -7.96
N ALA A 48 13.27 1.02 -8.40
CA ALA A 48 13.57 2.39 -7.97
C ALA A 48 13.17 2.67 -6.51
N TYR A 49 12.28 1.85 -5.93
CA TYR A 49 11.78 2.03 -4.57
C TYR A 49 12.59 1.18 -3.58
N PRO A 50 13.00 1.73 -2.42
CA PRO A 50 13.70 0.96 -1.41
C PRO A 50 12.80 -0.11 -0.78
N ALA A 51 13.37 -1.31 -0.62
CA ALA A 51 12.71 -2.44 0.03
C ALA A 51 12.37 -2.14 1.49
N VAL A 52 11.21 -2.63 1.95
CA VAL A 52 10.97 -2.82 3.39
C VAL A 52 11.62 -4.12 3.87
N ASP A 53 11.74 -4.27 5.19
CA ASP A 53 12.11 -5.55 5.80
C ASP A 53 10.90 -6.50 5.79
N PRO A 54 10.92 -7.62 5.04
CA PRO A 54 9.78 -8.52 4.93
C PRO A 54 9.39 -9.17 6.26
N ALA A 55 10.31 -9.28 7.23
CA ALA A 55 10.00 -9.85 8.54
C ALA A 55 8.95 -9.02 9.30
N GLN A 56 8.87 -7.71 9.03
CA GLN A 56 7.87 -6.82 9.63
C GLN A 56 6.45 -7.06 9.12
N TYR A 57 6.30 -7.82 8.03
CA TYR A 57 5.03 -8.06 7.35
C TYR A 57 4.56 -9.51 7.48
N THR A 58 5.23 -10.30 8.32
CA THR A 58 4.82 -11.66 8.66
C THR A 58 3.60 -11.63 9.59
N LEU A 59 2.50 -12.19 9.12
CA LEU A 59 1.24 -12.29 9.89
C LEU A 59 1.14 -13.64 10.61
N ARG A 60 1.75 -14.69 10.05
CA ARG A 60 1.85 -15.98 10.72
C ARG A 60 3.13 -16.73 10.35
N GLU A 61 3.79 -17.20 11.40
CA GLU A 61 4.90 -18.16 11.36
C GLU A 61 4.39 -19.55 11.79
N GLY A 62 4.99 -20.65 11.32
CA GLY A 62 4.74 -22.01 11.85
C GLY A 62 4.06 -23.02 10.93
N GLU A 63 3.49 -24.10 11.50
CA GLU A 63 2.90 -25.24 10.77
C GLU A 63 1.65 -24.83 9.97
N GLY A 64 1.87 -24.57 8.68
CA GLY A 64 0.86 -24.11 7.73
C GLY A 64 1.54 -23.41 6.55
N PHE A 65 0.78 -22.59 5.81
CA PHE A 65 1.38 -21.71 4.81
C PHE A 65 1.82 -20.41 5.51
N PRO A 66 3.09 -19.98 5.38
CA PRO A 66 3.52 -18.67 5.88
C PRO A 66 2.68 -17.60 5.18
N VAL A 67 2.17 -16.67 5.97
CA VAL A 67 1.36 -15.56 5.48
C VAL A 67 2.12 -14.28 5.75
N GLN A 68 2.38 -13.52 4.70
CA GLN A 68 2.85 -12.15 4.80
C GLN A 68 1.87 -11.23 4.08
N GLY A 69 1.69 -10.02 4.58
CA GLY A 69 0.74 -9.11 3.97
C GLY A 69 0.88 -7.69 4.48
N PHE A 70 0.21 -6.78 3.79
CA PHE A 70 0.20 -5.36 4.14
C PHE A 70 -1.14 -4.74 3.78
N ARG A 71 -1.38 -3.55 4.33
CA ARG A 71 -2.46 -2.65 3.90
C ARG A 71 -1.90 -1.32 3.40
N THR A 72 -2.67 -0.61 2.59
CA THR A 72 -2.40 0.79 2.23
C THR A 72 -3.44 1.73 2.86
N PRO A 73 -3.12 3.02 3.01
CA PRO A 73 -4.10 4.01 3.48
C PRO A 73 -5.34 4.11 2.59
N ASP A 74 -5.21 3.79 1.30
CA ASP A 74 -6.29 3.84 0.30
C ASP A 74 -7.24 2.64 0.34
N GLY A 75 -7.12 1.80 1.37
CA GLY A 75 -8.04 0.69 1.61
C GLY A 75 -7.72 -0.59 0.83
N PHE A 76 -6.51 -0.72 0.29
CA PHE A 76 -6.03 -2.01 -0.21
C PHE A 76 -5.49 -2.87 0.92
N VAL A 77 -5.75 -4.16 0.85
CA VAL A 77 -5.14 -5.19 1.69
C VAL A 77 -4.59 -6.26 0.77
N CYS A 78 -3.34 -6.65 0.96
CA CYS A 78 -2.67 -7.67 0.15
C CYS A 78 -2.08 -8.74 1.05
N MET A 79 -2.28 -10.00 0.67
CA MET A 79 -1.76 -11.16 1.40
C MET A 79 -1.09 -12.11 0.42
N THR A 80 0.05 -12.62 0.85
CA THR A 80 0.83 -13.62 0.12
C THR A 80 0.77 -14.94 0.85
N THR A 81 0.66 -16.01 0.07
CA THR A 81 0.82 -17.38 0.56
C THR A 81 1.82 -18.12 -0.31
N GLN A 82 2.62 -18.96 0.32
CA GLN A 82 3.64 -19.74 -0.36
C GLN A 82 3.54 -21.21 0.04
N HIS A 83 3.56 -22.10 -0.95
CA HIS A 83 3.67 -23.54 -0.72
C HIS A 83 4.38 -24.24 -1.88
N ARG A 84 5.44 -25.00 -1.61
CA ARG A 84 6.13 -25.85 -2.60
C ARG A 84 6.42 -25.15 -3.95
N ALA A 85 7.03 -23.96 -3.89
CA ALA A 85 7.33 -23.12 -5.05
C ALA A 85 6.08 -22.64 -5.84
N MET A 86 4.91 -22.61 -5.19
CA MET A 86 3.72 -21.88 -5.63
C MET A 86 3.62 -20.61 -4.78
N TYR A 87 3.44 -19.47 -5.43
CA TYR A 87 3.37 -18.16 -4.81
C TYR A 87 2.09 -17.49 -5.27
N ALA A 88 1.21 -17.19 -4.32
CA ALA A 88 0.00 -16.42 -4.56
C ALA A 88 0.13 -15.05 -3.90
N LEU A 89 -0.43 -14.04 -4.55
CA LEU A 89 -0.69 -12.72 -3.98
C LEU A 89 -2.15 -12.39 -4.28
N ASP A 90 -2.93 -12.22 -3.21
CA ASP A 90 -4.30 -11.76 -3.28
C ASP A 90 -4.37 -10.34 -2.73
N CYS A 91 -4.90 -9.42 -3.53
CA CYS A 91 -5.09 -8.02 -3.13
C CYS A 91 -6.56 -7.65 -3.23
N ARG A 92 -7.18 -7.27 -2.11
CA ARG A 92 -8.54 -6.74 -2.03
C ARG A 92 -8.50 -5.22 -1.93
N GLY A 93 -9.39 -4.52 -2.61
CA GLY A 93 -9.43 -3.05 -2.54
C GLY A 93 -10.29 -2.39 -3.61
N PRO A 94 -10.27 -1.05 -3.69
CA PRO A 94 -11.07 -0.28 -4.64
C PRO A 94 -10.42 -0.26 -6.03
N PHE A 95 -10.58 -1.34 -6.79
CA PHE A 95 -10.10 -1.41 -8.19
C PHE A 95 -11.03 -0.66 -9.14
N VAL A 96 -10.90 0.67 -9.18
CA VAL A 96 -11.70 1.54 -10.07
C VAL A 96 -11.57 1.09 -11.52
N GLY A 97 -12.70 0.86 -12.20
CA GLY A 97 -12.73 0.47 -13.61
C GLY A 97 -12.24 -0.95 -13.91
N ALA A 98 -12.03 -1.81 -12.90
CA ALA A 98 -11.76 -3.22 -13.12
C ALA A 98 -12.99 -3.95 -13.70
N PRO A 99 -12.79 -5.06 -14.44
CA PRO A 99 -13.88 -5.86 -15.00
C PRO A 99 -14.88 -6.31 -13.93
N ASP A 100 -16.17 -6.33 -14.29
CA ASP A 100 -17.27 -6.80 -13.44
C ASP A 100 -17.29 -6.19 -12.02
N ASP A 101 -16.81 -4.94 -11.90
CA ASP A 101 -16.68 -4.23 -10.63
C ASP A 101 -15.95 -5.08 -9.57
N ALA A 102 -14.88 -5.75 -10.01
CA ALA A 102 -14.04 -6.60 -9.18
C ALA A 102 -13.43 -5.80 -8.02
N ASN A 103 -13.32 -6.46 -6.86
CA ASN A 103 -12.67 -5.93 -5.68
C ASN A 103 -11.51 -6.81 -5.19
N LEU A 104 -11.15 -7.84 -5.95
CA LEU A 104 -10.06 -8.77 -5.69
C LEU A 104 -9.21 -8.97 -6.95
N ALA A 105 -7.90 -8.81 -6.80
CA ALA A 105 -6.89 -9.18 -7.78
C ALA A 105 -6.10 -10.39 -7.28
N HIS A 106 -6.03 -11.44 -8.08
CA HIS A 106 -5.26 -12.65 -7.80
C HIS A 106 -4.09 -12.76 -8.78
N LEU A 107 -2.87 -12.84 -8.22
CA LEU A 107 -1.66 -13.09 -8.97
C LEU A 107 -1.05 -14.41 -8.48
N PHE A 108 -0.54 -15.20 -9.42
CA PHE A 108 0.01 -16.50 -9.09
C PHE A 108 1.21 -16.83 -9.97
N SER A 109 2.24 -17.40 -9.34
CA SER A 109 3.37 -18.02 -10.05
C SER A 109 3.70 -19.37 -9.46
N TYR A 110 4.27 -20.23 -10.29
CA TYR A 110 4.70 -21.57 -9.90
C TYR A 110 6.06 -21.93 -10.48
N GLY A 111 6.71 -22.88 -9.81
CA GLY A 111 7.95 -23.50 -10.26
C GLY A 111 9.18 -22.61 -10.04
N THR A 112 10.35 -23.22 -10.26
CA THR A 112 11.65 -22.57 -10.06
C THR A 112 12.00 -21.57 -11.16
N THR A 113 11.28 -21.60 -12.28
CA THR A 113 11.42 -20.65 -13.40
C THR A 113 10.43 -19.50 -13.34
N ASN A 114 9.67 -19.39 -12.24
CA ASN A 114 8.66 -18.35 -12.03
C ASN A 114 7.65 -18.28 -13.18
N GLY A 115 7.04 -19.41 -13.53
CA GLY A 115 5.96 -19.42 -14.51
C GLY A 115 4.75 -18.70 -13.94
N ALA A 116 4.56 -17.43 -14.27
CA ALA A 116 3.37 -16.69 -13.83
C ALA A 116 2.20 -17.02 -14.76
N ILE A 117 1.05 -17.33 -14.18
CA ILE A 117 -0.21 -17.40 -14.93
C ILE A 117 -0.77 -15.98 -15.12
N PRO A 118 -1.62 -15.75 -16.15
CA PRO A 118 -2.38 -14.51 -16.24
C PRO A 118 -3.06 -14.19 -14.92
N MET A 119 -2.99 -12.93 -14.50
CA MET A 119 -3.70 -12.50 -13.31
C MET A 119 -5.22 -12.54 -13.55
N SER A 120 -5.99 -12.62 -12.48
CA SER A 120 -7.45 -12.54 -12.56
C SER A 120 -8.01 -11.48 -11.63
N PHE A 121 -9.10 -10.86 -12.08
CA PHE A 121 -9.95 -10.01 -11.26
C PHE A 121 -11.23 -10.77 -10.93
N SER A 122 -11.70 -10.65 -9.71
CA SER A 122 -12.97 -11.22 -9.28
C SER A 122 -13.62 -10.37 -8.19
N ARG A 123 -14.86 -10.70 -7.84
CA ARG A 123 -15.59 -10.10 -6.73
C ARG A 123 -15.69 -11.07 -5.57
N THR A 124 -15.44 -10.58 -4.37
CA THR A 124 -15.64 -11.30 -3.11
C THR A 124 -16.36 -10.41 -2.09
N GLU A 125 -17.28 -11.00 -1.34
CA GLU A 125 -17.89 -10.38 -0.15
C GLU A 125 -17.15 -10.77 1.14
N LYS A 126 -16.26 -11.76 1.05
CA LYS A 126 -15.47 -12.26 2.17
C LYS A 126 -14.14 -11.52 2.23
N PRO A 127 -13.60 -11.25 3.44
CA PRO A 127 -12.21 -10.85 3.59
C PRO A 127 -11.27 -11.83 2.88
N LEU A 128 -10.09 -11.36 2.52
CA LEU A 128 -8.96 -12.24 2.25
C LEU A 128 -8.86 -13.19 3.44
N SER A 129 -9.06 -14.48 3.17
CA SER A 129 -9.03 -15.51 4.20
C SER A 129 -7.67 -16.20 4.11
N PRO A 130 -6.64 -15.75 4.85
CA PRO A 130 -5.37 -16.41 4.79
C PRO A 130 -5.31 -17.46 5.89
N VAL A 131 -6.21 -18.46 5.86
CA VAL A 131 -6.18 -19.59 6.80
C VAL A 131 -6.51 -19.18 8.26
N ASP A 132 -7.61 -19.71 8.80
CA ASP A 132 -8.07 -19.64 10.20
C ASP A 132 -7.39 -18.62 11.16
N GLY A 133 -8.12 -17.55 11.48
CA GLY A 133 -7.86 -16.71 12.66
C GLY A 133 -7.16 -15.37 12.43
N LEU A 134 -6.63 -15.09 11.23
CA LEU A 134 -6.05 -13.78 10.89
C LEU A 134 -7.09 -12.84 10.28
N THR A 135 -7.15 -11.62 10.79
CA THR A 135 -7.98 -10.55 10.23
C THR A 135 -7.14 -9.56 9.41
N GLU A 136 -7.74 -8.96 8.38
CA GLU A 136 -7.04 -8.06 7.46
C GLU A 136 -6.46 -6.80 8.14
N ASP A 137 -7.05 -6.38 9.26
CA ASP A 137 -6.61 -5.23 10.07
C ASP A 137 -5.32 -5.51 10.87
N GLU A 138 -4.95 -6.78 11.06
CA GLU A 138 -3.65 -7.15 11.63
C GLU A 138 -2.49 -6.86 10.65
N ALA A 139 -2.78 -6.67 9.37
CA ALA A 139 -1.76 -6.37 8.37
C ALA A 139 -1.09 -4.99 8.63
N PRO A 140 0.25 -4.91 8.68
CA PRO A 140 0.95 -3.65 8.79
C PRO A 140 0.70 -2.74 7.58
N THR A 141 0.76 -1.43 7.79
CA THR A 141 0.71 -0.47 6.68
C THR A 141 2.04 -0.48 5.94
N LEU A 142 1.99 -0.66 4.62
CA LEU A 142 3.13 -0.39 3.75
C LEU A 142 3.33 1.14 3.68
N PRO A 143 4.51 1.71 3.95
CA PRO A 143 4.73 3.14 3.73
C PRO A 143 4.76 3.48 2.25
N ALA A 144 4.27 4.66 1.87
CA ALA A 144 4.34 5.15 0.50
C ALA A 144 5.79 5.25 0.04
N GLY A 145 6.05 4.92 -1.23
CA GLY A 145 7.39 4.96 -1.83
C GLY A 145 8.33 3.85 -1.36
N ARG A 146 7.81 2.85 -0.65
CA ARG A 146 8.54 1.64 -0.28
C ARG A 146 8.00 0.44 -1.05
N ARG A 147 8.88 -0.46 -1.46
CA ARG A 147 8.46 -1.72 -2.08
C ARG A 147 8.38 -2.85 -1.04
N PHE A 148 7.28 -3.59 -1.10
CA PHE A 148 7.12 -4.88 -0.44
C PHE A 148 7.59 -5.99 -1.39
N GLU A 149 8.37 -6.95 -0.88
CA GLU A 149 8.77 -8.15 -1.61
C GLU A 149 8.59 -9.39 -0.73
N ALA A 150 7.86 -10.38 -1.24
CA ALA A 150 7.73 -11.69 -0.60
C ALA A 150 7.58 -12.78 -1.67
N GLY A 151 8.47 -13.76 -1.64
CA GLY A 151 8.56 -14.78 -2.68
C GLY A 151 8.77 -14.14 -4.06
N ASN A 152 7.80 -14.32 -4.95
CA ASN A 152 7.80 -13.75 -6.30
C ASN A 152 6.97 -12.46 -6.44
N ALA A 153 6.30 -12.01 -5.38
CA ALA A 153 5.48 -10.82 -5.40
C ALA A 153 6.32 -9.56 -5.11
N THR A 154 6.10 -8.51 -5.89
CA THR A 154 6.61 -7.17 -5.59
C THR A 154 5.45 -6.18 -5.67
N CYS A 155 5.27 -5.35 -4.64
CA CYS A 155 4.24 -4.32 -4.60
C CYS A 155 4.80 -2.96 -4.17
N VAL A 156 4.18 -1.89 -4.63
CA VAL A 156 4.46 -0.50 -4.23
C VAL A 156 3.18 0.32 -4.26
N HIS A 157 3.10 1.35 -3.42
CA HIS A 157 2.15 2.45 -3.59
C HIS A 157 2.85 3.79 -3.39
N THR A 158 2.25 4.82 -3.96
CA THR A 158 2.72 6.22 -4.02
C THR A 158 1.50 7.13 -4.02
N ASP A 159 1.69 8.44 -4.11
CA ASP A 159 0.57 9.39 -4.13
C ASP A 159 -0.30 9.27 -5.41
N ASP A 160 0.30 8.91 -6.56
CA ASP A 160 -0.42 8.76 -7.83
C ASP A 160 -0.90 7.32 -8.08
N ILE A 161 -0.21 6.35 -7.48
CA ILE A 161 -0.47 4.92 -7.63
C ILE A 161 -0.89 4.36 -6.28
N LEU A 162 -2.19 4.18 -6.11
CA LEU A 162 -2.78 3.65 -4.88
C LEU A 162 -2.28 2.23 -4.57
N LEU A 163 -2.04 1.43 -5.62
CA LEU A 163 -1.34 0.15 -5.52
C LEU A 163 -0.88 -0.34 -6.89
N ALA A 164 0.37 -0.76 -7.01
CA ALA A 164 0.83 -1.60 -8.11
C ALA A 164 1.48 -2.86 -7.55
N CYS A 165 1.16 -4.00 -8.14
CA CYS A 165 1.75 -5.28 -7.78
C CYS A 165 2.11 -6.06 -9.03
N ARG A 166 3.23 -6.79 -8.96
CA ARG A 166 3.65 -7.76 -9.96
C ARG A 166 3.98 -9.09 -9.30
N MET A 167 3.78 -10.15 -10.07
CA MET A 167 4.36 -11.46 -9.83
C MET A 167 5.50 -11.65 -10.83
N ALA A 168 6.67 -12.06 -10.33
CA ALA A 168 7.83 -12.33 -11.16
C ALA A 168 7.50 -13.36 -12.26
N ASP A 169 7.87 -13.04 -13.49
CA ASP A 169 7.79 -13.90 -14.67
C ASP A 169 9.05 -13.63 -15.53
N PRO A 170 9.66 -14.65 -16.15
CA PRO A 170 10.90 -14.50 -16.93
C PRO A 170 10.78 -13.55 -18.13
N ARG A 171 9.60 -13.07 -18.50
CA ARG A 171 9.41 -12.03 -19.52
C ARG A 171 9.32 -10.63 -18.89
N LYS A 172 8.11 -10.20 -18.51
CA LYS A 172 7.81 -8.83 -18.05
C LYS A 172 7.23 -8.78 -16.62
N GLY A 173 6.98 -9.93 -16.00
CA GLY A 173 6.06 -10.03 -14.86
C GLY A 173 4.59 -9.92 -15.29
N ASN A 174 3.69 -10.48 -14.49
CA ASN A 174 2.23 -10.28 -14.62
C ASN A 174 1.76 -9.45 -13.44
N GLY A 175 0.88 -8.48 -13.66
CA GLY A 175 0.44 -7.63 -12.57
C GLY A 175 -0.56 -6.56 -12.96
N PHE A 176 -0.78 -5.62 -12.03
CA PHE A 176 -1.69 -4.52 -12.20
C PHE A 176 -1.11 -3.20 -11.65
N VAL A 177 -1.70 -2.12 -12.11
CA VAL A 177 -1.55 -0.76 -11.58
C VAL A 177 -2.95 -0.23 -11.29
N ALA A 178 -3.23 0.11 -10.03
CA ALA A 178 -4.46 0.73 -9.57
C ALA A 178 -4.20 2.19 -9.19
N THR A 179 -5.05 3.07 -9.72
CA THR A 179 -5.05 4.52 -9.48
C THR A 179 -6.44 4.96 -9.04
N SER A 180 -6.59 6.21 -8.64
CA SER A 180 -7.90 6.78 -8.26
C SER A 180 -8.92 6.80 -9.39
N THR A 181 -8.50 6.67 -10.66
CA THR A 181 -9.38 6.80 -11.83
C THR A 181 -9.51 5.52 -12.65
N LYS A 182 -8.57 4.59 -12.53
CA LYS A 182 -8.57 3.34 -13.30
C LYS A 182 -7.64 2.27 -12.72
N THR A 183 -7.89 1.04 -13.13
CA THR A 183 -7.04 -0.13 -12.91
C THR A 183 -6.64 -0.71 -14.26
N THR A 184 -5.36 -1.00 -14.45
CA THR A 184 -4.83 -1.60 -15.69
C THR A 184 -3.98 -2.82 -15.35
N SER A 185 -4.15 -3.92 -16.07
CA SER A 185 -3.27 -5.09 -16.00
C SER A 185 -2.13 -5.00 -17.02
N PHE A 186 -1.05 -5.73 -16.77
CA PHE A 186 0.08 -5.91 -17.67
C PHE A 186 0.63 -7.33 -17.58
N GLY A 187 1.42 -7.73 -18.57
CA GLY A 187 1.99 -9.07 -18.69
C GLY A 187 1.16 -9.97 -19.61
N ARG A 188 1.02 -11.24 -19.25
CA ARG A 188 0.27 -12.25 -20.00
C ARG A 188 -1.24 -12.05 -19.78
N THR A 189 -1.96 -11.89 -20.89
CA THR A 189 -3.43 -11.91 -20.96
C THR A 189 -3.91 -13.27 -21.46
#